data_AF-A0A8T0C7H1-F1
#
_entry.id   AF-A0A8T0C7H1-F1
#
_cell.length_a   1.000
_cell.length_b   1.000
_cell.length_c   1.000
_cell.angle_alpha   90.00
_cell.angle_beta   90.00
_cell.angle_gamma   90.00
#
_symmetry.space_group_name_H-M   'P 1'
#
loop_
_entity.id
_entity.type
_entity.pdbx_description
1 polymer ?
#
loop_
_entity_poly.entity_id
_entity_poly.type
_entity_poly.pdbx_seq_one_letter_code
_entity_poly.pdbx_strand_id
1 'polypeptide(L)'
;MSYVVFVSITLLITILGVYVVIENNRKKAREAEKRVFNERLKEISSHFKSKISEFVNYKLIRPKHAPQFNAIVGNFFVVQAHNDDNLEALERVTDQLLATIGKELNKCRENGNMDLLADQLFMFVSELPSAGLAYNKAFYSEILPALISRIQTPDTPAQADTQEAVQNEEESVTSSESDDSSAQQQKAAAL
;
A
#
# COMPACT_ATOMS: atom_id res chain seq x y z
N MET A 1 22.00 -60.01 38.38
CA MET A 1 21.61 -58.69 38.94
C MET A 1 22.46 -57.55 38.40
N SER A 2 23.79 -57.54 38.60
CA SER A 2 24.66 -56.43 38.13
C SER A 2 24.62 -56.18 36.61
N TYR A 3 24.61 -57.24 35.78
CA TYR A 3 24.54 -57.10 34.31
C TYR A 3 23.28 -56.36 33.82
N VAL A 4 22.12 -56.67 34.40
CA VAL A 4 20.84 -56.03 34.04
C VAL A 4 20.87 -54.53 34.39
N VAL A 5 21.52 -54.17 35.50
CA VAL A 5 21.70 -52.77 35.92
C VAL A 5 22.65 -52.02 34.97
N PHE A 6 23.75 -52.66 34.52
CA PHE A 6 24.64 -52.05 33.54
C PHE A 6 23.94 -51.83 32.18
N VAL A 7 23.17 -52.81 31.72
CA VAL A 7 22.41 -52.69 30.46
C VAL A 7 21.32 -51.62 30.58
N SER A 8 20.63 -51.51 31.72
CA SER A 8 19.60 -50.47 31.91
C SER A 8 20.20 -49.06 31.97
N ILE A 9 21.34 -48.87 32.65
CA ILE A 9 22.03 -47.58 32.72
C ILE A 9 22.55 -47.17 31.34
N THR A 10 23.17 -48.08 30.60
CA THR A 10 23.66 -47.79 29.25
C THR A 10 22.51 -47.41 28.32
N LEU A 11 21.39 -48.14 28.36
CA LEU A 11 20.19 -47.83 27.59
C LEU A 11 19.60 -46.46 27.95
N LEU A 12 19.57 -46.11 29.25
CA LEU A 12 19.07 -44.81 29.71
C LEU A 12 19.95 -43.65 29.21
N ILE A 13 21.29 -43.82 29.25
CA ILE A 13 22.24 -42.83 28.70
C ILE A 13 22.05 -42.69 27.19
N THR A 14 21.85 -43.79 26.45
CA THR A 14 21.59 -43.75 25.01
C THR A 14 20.29 -43.01 24.68
N ILE A 15 19.20 -43.29 25.40
CA ILE A 15 17.93 -42.57 25.23
C ILE A 15 18.09 -41.08 25.51
N LEU A 16 18.80 -40.72 26.59
CA LEU A 16 19.08 -39.33 26.93
C LEU A 16 19.89 -38.63 25.83
N GLY A 17 20.91 -39.29 25.29
CA GLY A 17 21.72 -38.77 24.19
C GLY A 17 20.90 -38.50 22.93
N VAL A 18 20.05 -39.44 22.53
CA VAL A 18 19.13 -39.27 21.39
C VAL A 18 18.16 -38.11 21.63
N TYR A 19 17.57 -38.03 22.83
CA TYR A 19 16.67 -36.95 23.21
C TYR A 19 17.32 -35.56 23.08
N VAL A 20 18.55 -35.40 23.60
CA VAL A 20 19.30 -34.12 23.53
C VAL A 20 19.58 -33.73 22.07
N VAL A 21 19.95 -34.67 21.21
CA VAL A 21 20.21 -34.40 19.78
C VAL A 21 18.93 -33.93 19.07
N ILE A 22 17.80 -34.60 19.30
CA ILE A 22 16.51 -34.23 18.70
C ILE A 22 16.09 -32.83 19.19
N GLU A 23 16.21 -32.54 20.48
CA GLU A 23 15.84 -31.24 21.04
C GLU A 23 16.73 -30.12 20.50
N ASN A 24 18.03 -30.37 20.37
CA ASN A 24 18.98 -29.42 19.79
C ASN A 24 18.68 -29.18 18.30
N ASN A 25 18.34 -30.23 17.53
CA ASN A 25 17.92 -30.08 16.14
C ASN A 25 16.63 -29.24 16.02
N ARG A 26 15.62 -29.48 16.88
CA ARG A 26 14.40 -28.64 16.94
C ARG A 26 14.67 -27.18 17.33
N LYS A 27 15.70 -26.91 18.15
CA LYS A 27 16.13 -25.54 18.47
C LYS A 27 16.80 -24.90 17.26
N LYS A 28 17.74 -25.62 16.62
CA LYS A 28 18.42 -25.17 15.39
C LYS A 28 17.44 -24.90 14.25
N ALA A 29 16.43 -25.74 14.05
CA ALA A 29 15.41 -25.52 13.02
C ALA A 29 14.64 -24.21 13.26
N ARG A 30 14.17 -23.98 14.49
CA ARG A 30 13.47 -22.73 14.86
C ARG A 30 14.37 -21.50 14.76
N GLU A 31 15.65 -21.63 15.08
CA GLU A 31 16.62 -20.55 14.93
C GLU A 31 16.91 -20.26 13.45
N ALA A 32 16.98 -21.28 12.60
CA ALA A 32 17.17 -21.13 11.16
C ALA A 32 15.97 -20.40 10.52
N GLU A 33 14.74 -20.80 10.86
CA GLU A 33 13.51 -20.13 10.39
C GLU A 33 13.51 -18.64 10.80
N LYS A 34 13.82 -18.34 12.07
CA LYS A 34 13.93 -16.95 12.54
C LYS A 34 15.03 -16.17 11.83
N ARG A 35 16.16 -16.81 11.52
CA ARG A 35 17.26 -16.16 10.78
C ARG A 35 16.81 -15.78 9.38
N VAL A 36 16.19 -16.71 8.65
CA VAL A 36 15.67 -16.44 7.30
C VAL A 36 14.65 -15.31 7.32
N PHE A 37 13.70 -15.33 8.27
CA PHE A 37 12.73 -14.24 8.42
C PHE A 37 13.41 -12.88 8.65
N ASN A 38 14.37 -12.80 9.58
CA ASN A 38 15.05 -11.55 9.88
C ASN A 38 15.94 -11.07 8.73
N GLU A 39 16.58 -11.98 8.00
CA GLU A 39 17.36 -11.67 6.81
C GLU A 39 16.47 -11.05 5.73
N ARG A 40 15.34 -11.67 5.41
CA ARG A 40 14.38 -11.14 4.43
C ARG A 40 13.80 -9.80 4.86
N LEU A 41 13.42 -9.65 6.13
CA LEU A 41 12.94 -8.36 6.66
C LEU A 41 14.01 -7.26 6.53
N LYS A 42 15.27 -7.59 6.82
CA LYS A 42 16.39 -6.66 6.68
C LYS A 42 16.62 -6.28 5.23
N GLU A 43 16.51 -7.23 4.31
CA GLU A 43 16.62 -6.99 2.87
C GLU A 43 15.53 -6.04 2.36
N ILE A 44 14.26 -6.33 2.66
CA ILE A 44 13.11 -5.47 2.30
C ILE A 44 13.28 -4.07 2.88
N SER A 45 13.63 -3.97 4.17
CA SER A 45 13.83 -2.69 4.84
C SER A 45 15.00 -1.90 4.24
N SER A 46 16.10 -2.56 3.93
CA SER A 46 17.27 -1.94 3.31
C SER A 46 16.97 -1.46 1.89
N HIS A 47 16.28 -2.28 1.10
CA HIS A 47 15.87 -1.94 -0.26
C HIS A 47 14.95 -0.72 -0.26
N PHE A 48 13.92 -0.73 0.61
CA PHE A 48 13.00 0.39 0.76
C PHE A 48 13.72 1.67 1.19
N LYS A 49 14.56 1.61 2.22
CA LYS A 49 15.33 2.77 2.70
C LYS A 49 16.26 3.33 1.62
N SER A 50 16.90 2.46 0.84
CA SER A 50 17.76 2.88 -0.27
C SER A 50 16.96 3.63 -1.34
N LYS A 51 15.79 3.11 -1.72
CA LYS A 51 14.93 3.76 -2.72
C LYS A 51 14.38 5.10 -2.25
N ILE A 52 13.96 5.19 -0.98
CA ILE A 52 13.57 6.48 -0.39
C ILE A 52 14.73 7.48 -0.42
N SER A 53 15.96 7.03 -0.13
CA SER A 53 17.16 7.86 -0.24
C SER A 53 17.42 8.35 -1.67
N GLU A 54 17.22 7.49 -2.68
CA GLU A 54 17.28 7.89 -4.10
C GLU A 54 16.25 8.99 -4.41
N PHE A 55 15.00 8.84 -3.96
CA PHE A 55 13.96 9.85 -4.17
C PHE A 55 14.25 11.17 -3.43
N VAL A 56 14.93 11.13 -2.29
CA VAL A 56 15.45 12.34 -1.62
C VAL A 56 16.52 13.02 -2.47
N ASN A 57 17.44 12.25 -3.06
CA ASN A 57 18.49 12.79 -3.93
C ASN A 57 17.93 13.44 -5.20
N TYR A 58 16.82 12.92 -5.74
CA TYR A 58 16.09 13.54 -6.85
C TYR A 58 15.31 14.80 -6.45
N LYS A 59 15.41 15.27 -5.20
CA LYS A 59 14.64 16.38 -4.62
C LYS A 59 13.12 16.17 -4.63
N LEU A 60 12.66 14.95 -4.87
CA LEU A 60 11.24 14.62 -4.82
C LEU A 60 10.73 14.57 -3.38
N ILE A 61 11.56 14.04 -2.47
CA ILE A 61 11.26 13.94 -1.05
C ILE A 61 12.20 14.87 -0.29
N ARG A 62 11.67 15.74 0.56
CA ARG A 62 12.54 16.50 1.47
C ARG A 62 13.17 15.55 2.49
N PRO A 63 14.45 15.71 2.85
CA PRO A 63 15.11 14.86 3.84
C PRO A 63 14.36 14.74 5.18
N LYS A 64 13.62 15.79 5.56
CA LYS A 64 12.77 15.82 6.76
C LYS A 64 11.66 14.75 6.75
N HIS A 65 11.19 14.34 5.57
CA HIS A 65 10.09 13.38 5.40
C HIS A 65 10.56 11.94 5.21
N ALA A 66 11.84 11.72 4.90
CA ALA A 66 12.40 10.37 4.75
C ALA A 66 12.21 9.47 5.99
N PRO A 67 12.34 9.95 7.24
CA PRO A 67 12.04 9.14 8.42
C PRO A 67 10.60 8.66 8.50
N GLN A 68 9.64 9.46 7.99
CA GLN A 68 8.22 9.13 8.02
C GLN A 68 7.90 8.00 7.05
N PHE A 69 8.53 7.98 5.87
CA PHE A 69 8.49 6.81 4.97
C PHE A 69 9.09 5.56 5.62
N ASN A 70 10.28 5.69 6.23
CA ASN A 70 10.94 4.55 6.88
C ASN A 70 10.13 4.01 8.08
N ALA A 71 9.29 4.84 8.71
CA ALA A 71 8.39 4.42 9.80
C ALA A 71 7.33 3.41 9.33
N ILE A 72 6.94 3.42 8.04
CA ILE A 72 6.04 2.42 7.46
C ILE A 72 6.63 1.02 7.60
N VAL A 73 7.91 0.83 7.29
CA VAL A 73 8.56 -0.48 7.45
C VAL A 73 8.91 -0.74 8.92
N GLY A 74 9.41 0.28 9.62
CA GLY A 74 9.87 0.16 11.00
C GLY A 74 8.78 -0.19 12.01
N ASN A 75 7.55 0.29 11.81
CA ASN A 75 6.44 0.06 12.74
C ASN A 75 5.57 -1.15 12.37
N PHE A 76 5.75 -1.77 11.20
CA PHE A 76 4.89 -2.85 10.73
C PHE A 76 4.81 -4.03 11.71
N PHE A 77 5.95 -4.52 12.18
CA PHE A 77 6.03 -5.64 13.13
C PHE A 77 5.93 -5.22 14.60
N VAL A 78 5.70 -3.94 14.91
CA VAL A 78 5.44 -3.49 16.28
C VAL A 78 4.04 -3.93 16.72
N VAL A 79 3.07 -3.89 15.79
CA VAL A 79 1.65 -4.18 16.06
C VAL A 79 1.19 -5.48 15.41
N GLN A 80 2.00 -6.09 14.54
CA GLN A 80 1.67 -7.31 13.82
C GLN A 80 2.58 -8.48 14.23
N ALA A 81 2.06 -9.70 14.12
CA ALA A 81 2.82 -10.91 14.39
C ALA A 81 3.93 -11.13 13.35
N HIS A 82 5.06 -11.67 13.80
CA HIS A 82 6.19 -12.07 12.95
C HIS A 82 5.88 -13.40 12.23
N ASN A 83 5.14 -13.30 11.13
CA ASN A 83 4.74 -14.42 10.28
C ASN A 83 5.15 -14.16 8.83
N ASP A 84 5.35 -15.22 8.06
CA ASP A 84 5.72 -15.11 6.64
C ASP A 84 4.63 -14.40 5.81
N ASP A 85 3.34 -14.66 6.07
CA ASP A 85 2.24 -13.96 5.37
C ASP A 85 2.29 -12.44 5.56
N ASN A 86 2.63 -12.00 6.77
CA ASN A 86 2.75 -10.58 7.10
C ASN A 86 4.02 -9.99 6.46
N LEU A 87 5.08 -10.78 6.34
CA LEU A 87 6.30 -10.37 5.64
C LEU A 87 6.04 -10.17 4.14
N GLU A 88 5.30 -11.08 3.51
CA GLU A 88 4.89 -10.94 2.11
C GLU A 88 3.94 -9.74 1.92
N ALA A 89 3.02 -9.51 2.86
CA ALA A 89 2.15 -8.33 2.83
C ALA A 89 2.96 -7.03 2.92
N LEU A 90 3.96 -6.97 3.80
CA LEU A 90 4.87 -5.82 3.90
C LEU A 90 5.62 -5.61 2.59
N GLU A 91 6.21 -6.66 2.02
CA GLU A 91 6.93 -6.62 0.73
C GLU A 91 6.03 -6.04 -0.37
N ARG A 92 4.83 -6.62 -0.56
CA ARG A 92 3.84 -6.18 -1.54
C ARG A 92 3.49 -4.69 -1.39
N VAL A 93 3.23 -4.24 -0.16
CA VAL A 93 2.84 -2.85 0.11
C VAL A 93 4.01 -1.90 -0.14
N THR A 94 5.23 -2.27 0.28
CA THR A 94 6.42 -1.45 0.02
C THR A 94 6.72 -1.35 -1.46
N ASP A 95 6.62 -2.45 -2.20
CA ASP A 95 6.83 -2.46 -3.65
C ASP A 95 5.75 -1.69 -4.39
N GLN A 96 4.49 -1.77 -3.94
CA GLN A 96 3.40 -0.97 -4.52
C GLN A 96 3.66 0.54 -4.35
N LEU A 97 4.11 0.98 -3.18
CA LEU A 97 4.45 2.38 -2.92
C LEU A 97 5.63 2.82 -3.80
N LEU A 98 6.72 2.04 -3.82
CA LEU A 98 7.91 2.34 -4.61
C LEU A 98 7.61 2.36 -6.12
N ALA A 99 6.83 1.40 -6.61
CA ALA A 99 6.43 1.34 -8.01
C ALA A 99 5.53 2.50 -8.41
N THR A 100 4.62 2.94 -7.52
CA THR A 100 3.75 4.09 -7.77
C THR A 100 4.58 5.37 -7.83
N ILE A 101 5.46 5.61 -6.85
CA ILE A 101 6.36 6.79 -6.86
C ILE A 101 7.27 6.76 -8.09
N GLY A 102 7.81 5.59 -8.46
CA GLY A 102 8.67 5.45 -9.63
C GLY A 102 7.95 5.73 -10.95
N LYS A 103 6.70 5.24 -11.10
CA LYS A 103 5.86 5.52 -12.28
C LYS A 103 5.53 7.00 -12.38
N GLU A 104 5.07 7.60 -11.29
CA GLU A 104 4.73 9.01 -11.25
C GLU A 104 5.96 9.90 -11.45
N LEU A 105 7.13 9.53 -10.93
CA LEU A 105 8.38 10.23 -11.18
C LEU A 105 8.73 10.27 -12.69
N ASN A 106 8.54 9.15 -13.39
CA ASN A 106 8.77 9.10 -14.84
C ASN A 106 7.77 9.98 -15.60
N LYS A 107 6.47 9.92 -15.25
CA LYS A 107 5.44 10.77 -15.84
C LYS A 107 5.69 12.26 -15.60
N CYS A 108 6.00 12.65 -14.36
CA CYS A 108 6.28 14.04 -14.01
C CYS A 108 7.58 14.57 -14.63
N ARG A 109 8.53 13.69 -14.96
CA ARG A 109 9.71 14.07 -15.75
C ARG A 109 9.37 14.43 -17.18
N GLU A 110 8.37 13.76 -17.77
CA GLU A 110 7.89 14.04 -19.13
C GLU A 110 6.95 15.25 -19.16
N ASN A 111 6.08 15.39 -18.15
CA ASN A 111 5.05 16.44 -18.08
C ASN A 111 5.52 17.74 -17.40
N GLY A 112 6.70 17.76 -16.77
CA GLY A 112 7.22 18.92 -16.05
C GLY A 112 6.59 19.19 -14.68
N ASN A 113 5.68 18.33 -14.20
CA ASN A 113 4.91 18.52 -12.96
C ASN A 113 5.60 17.94 -11.71
N MET A 114 6.92 18.10 -11.58
CA MET A 114 7.68 17.56 -10.44
C MET A 114 7.26 18.17 -9.10
N ASP A 115 6.92 19.46 -9.08
CA ASP A 115 6.49 20.15 -7.85
C ASP A 115 5.14 19.62 -7.34
N LEU A 116 4.21 19.31 -8.25
CA LEU A 116 2.91 18.74 -7.91
C LEU A 116 3.07 17.34 -7.28
N LEU A 117 3.98 16.51 -7.81
CA LEU A 117 4.26 15.20 -7.22
C LEU A 117 4.91 15.33 -5.84
N ALA A 118 5.81 16.30 -5.65
CA ALA A 118 6.41 16.57 -4.34
C ALA A 118 5.34 16.99 -3.30
N ASP A 119 4.36 17.80 -3.71
CA ASP A 119 3.24 18.23 -2.86
C ASP A 119 2.28 17.07 -2.55
N GLN A 120 1.95 16.23 -3.53
CA GLN A 120 1.16 15.00 -3.32
C GLN A 120 1.86 14.06 -2.33
N LEU A 121 3.17 13.92 -2.46
CA LEU A 121 3.96 13.08 -1.59
C LEU A 121 4.10 13.69 -0.17
N PHE A 122 4.09 15.01 -0.06
CA PHE A 122 3.98 15.71 1.22
C PHE A 122 2.61 15.47 1.88
N MET A 123 1.52 15.57 1.12
CA MET A 123 0.17 15.26 1.61
C MET A 123 0.08 13.80 2.08
N PHE A 124 0.62 12.85 1.31
CA PHE A 124 0.73 11.45 1.71
C PHE A 124 1.43 11.31 3.07
N VAL A 125 2.58 11.96 3.26
CA VAL A 125 3.34 11.91 4.50
C VAL A 125 2.58 12.54 5.67
N SER A 126 1.78 13.57 5.41
CA SER A 126 0.97 14.23 6.44
C SER A 126 -0.21 13.37 6.92
N GLU A 127 -0.71 12.48 6.06
CA GLU A 127 -1.77 11.52 6.39
C GLU A 127 -1.22 10.25 7.05
N LEU A 128 0.11 10.06 7.10
CA LEU A 128 0.71 8.94 7.82
C LEU A 128 0.52 9.10 9.34
N PRO A 129 0.21 8.01 10.06
CA PRO A 129 0.11 8.07 11.50
C PRO A 129 1.44 8.46 12.17
N SER A 130 1.38 9.39 13.12
CA SER A 130 2.55 9.77 13.93
C SER A 130 2.86 8.74 15.03
N ALA A 131 1.86 8.00 15.49
CA ALA A 131 1.99 7.00 16.54
C ALA A 131 2.26 5.60 15.96
N GLY A 132 3.28 4.92 16.46
CA GLY A 132 3.63 3.55 16.04
C GLY A 132 2.49 2.54 16.19
N LEU A 133 1.61 2.72 17.19
CA LEU A 133 0.45 1.85 17.45
C LEU A 133 -0.64 1.94 16.37
N ALA A 134 -0.69 3.03 15.61
CA ALA A 134 -1.69 3.22 14.56
C ALA A 134 -1.32 2.49 13.25
N TYR A 135 -0.10 1.95 13.15
CA TYR A 135 0.34 1.06 12.07
C TYR A 135 -0.21 -0.37 12.29
N ASN A 136 -1.54 -0.48 12.41
CA ASN A 136 -2.24 -1.74 12.60
C ASN A 136 -2.59 -2.41 11.25
N LYS A 137 -3.17 -3.62 11.29
CA LYS A 137 -3.55 -4.36 10.08
C LYS A 137 -4.51 -3.56 9.16
N ALA A 138 -5.48 -2.85 9.73
CA ALA A 138 -6.44 -2.04 8.95
C ALA A 138 -5.72 -0.91 8.21
N PHE A 139 -4.69 -0.31 8.82
CA PHE A 139 -3.87 0.69 8.14
C PHE A 139 -3.19 0.13 6.89
N TYR A 140 -2.53 -1.03 6.97
CA TYR A 140 -1.83 -1.59 5.81
C TYR A 140 -2.73 -2.20 4.74
N SER A 141 -3.93 -2.64 5.11
CA SER A 141 -4.87 -3.28 4.17
C SER A 141 -5.86 -2.32 3.52
N GLU A 142 -6.27 -1.27 4.22
CA GLU A 142 -7.32 -0.35 3.74
C GLU A 142 -6.77 1.05 3.49
N ILE A 143 -6.09 1.62 4.49
CA ILE A 143 -5.72 3.04 4.50
C ILE A 143 -4.52 3.30 3.58
N LEU A 144 -3.42 2.58 3.78
CA LEU A 144 -2.17 2.79 3.06
C LEU A 144 -2.31 2.55 1.53
N PRO A 145 -3.01 1.51 1.04
CA PRO A 145 -3.26 1.36 -0.39
C PRO A 145 -4.10 2.51 -0.97
N ALA A 146 -5.09 3.01 -0.23
CA ALA A 146 -5.89 4.17 -0.65
C ALA A 146 -5.03 5.43 -0.74
N LEU A 147 -4.16 5.67 0.25
CA LEU A 147 -3.19 6.77 0.22
C LEU A 147 -2.22 6.64 -0.96
N ILE A 148 -1.71 5.44 -1.24
CA ILE A 148 -0.84 5.18 -2.40
C ILE A 148 -1.55 5.52 -3.72
N SER A 149 -2.84 5.15 -3.84
CA SER A 149 -3.61 5.45 -5.05
C SER A 149 -3.78 6.96 -5.30
N ARG A 150 -3.80 7.76 -4.23
CA ARG A 150 -3.95 9.21 -4.29
C ARG A 150 -2.67 9.95 -4.72
N ILE A 151 -1.50 9.30 -4.62
CA ILE A 151 -0.23 9.86 -5.13
C ILE A 151 -0.26 9.98 -6.67
N GLN A 152 -1.11 9.21 -7.35
CA GLN A 152 -1.22 9.24 -8.81
C GLN A 152 -1.66 10.62 -9.29
N THR A 153 -0.83 11.24 -10.12
CA THR A 153 -1.13 12.51 -10.74
C THR A 153 -1.97 12.28 -12.02
N PRO A 154 -2.92 13.17 -12.35
CA PRO A 154 -3.70 13.03 -13.58
C PRO A 154 -2.77 13.06 -14.80
N ASP A 155 -3.05 12.17 -15.78
CA ASP A 155 -2.25 12.01 -17.00
C ASP A 155 -2.25 13.25 -17.92
N THR A 156 -3.13 14.21 -17.66
CA THR A 156 -3.31 15.39 -18.50
C THR A 156 -2.38 16.51 -18.03
N PRO A 157 -1.58 17.13 -18.94
CA PRO A 157 -0.84 18.34 -18.60
C PRO A 157 -1.83 19.39 -18.10
N ALA A 158 -1.54 19.96 -16.93
CA ALA A 158 -2.31 21.07 -16.38
C ALA A 158 -2.20 22.26 -17.35
N GLN A 159 -3.17 22.38 -18.26
CA GLN A 159 -3.51 23.69 -18.78
C GLN A 159 -4.11 24.45 -17.62
N ALA A 160 -3.33 25.39 -17.10
CA ALA A 160 -3.85 26.47 -16.31
C ALA A 160 -4.87 27.21 -17.19
N ASP A 161 -6.15 27.12 -16.86
CA ASP A 161 -7.01 28.29 -16.93
C ASP A 161 -8.08 28.22 -15.86
N THR A 162 -8.14 29.33 -15.13
CA THR A 162 -9.06 29.62 -14.05
C THR A 162 -10.34 30.15 -14.70
N GLN A 163 -11.51 29.62 -14.33
CA GLN A 163 -12.67 30.44 -13.93
C GLN A 163 -13.88 29.58 -13.55
N GLU A 164 -14.31 29.77 -12.32
CA GLU A 164 -15.65 29.49 -11.83
C GLU A 164 -16.70 30.25 -12.67
N ALA A 165 -17.80 29.59 -13.07
CA ALA A 165 -19.16 30.16 -12.98
C ALA A 165 -20.23 29.23 -13.60
N VAL A 166 -21.13 28.78 -12.73
CA VAL A 166 -22.60 28.84 -12.86
C VAL A 166 -23.31 28.02 -13.96
N GLN A 167 -24.04 27.02 -13.48
CA GLN A 167 -25.44 26.60 -13.76
C GLN A 167 -26.04 26.68 -15.18
N ASN A 168 -26.80 25.61 -15.44
CA ASN A 168 -27.92 25.44 -16.37
C ASN A 168 -27.61 25.39 -17.87
N GLU A 169 -27.76 24.18 -18.43
CA GLU A 169 -28.66 23.88 -19.55
C GLU A 169 -28.64 22.36 -19.80
N GLU A 170 -29.51 21.61 -19.10
CA GLU A 170 -29.98 20.34 -19.63
C GLU A 170 -31.13 20.65 -20.59
N GLU A 171 -30.77 20.93 -21.84
CA GLU A 171 -31.69 20.79 -22.97
C GLU A 171 -31.39 19.42 -23.61
N SER A 172 -32.31 18.46 -23.39
CA SER A 172 -32.27 17.18 -24.07
C SER A 172 -33.68 16.71 -24.44
N VAL A 173 -33.98 16.93 -25.72
CA VAL A 173 -34.64 15.99 -26.65
C VAL A 173 -36.18 15.91 -26.62
N THR A 174 -36.77 16.66 -27.56
CA THR A 174 -37.51 16.16 -28.75
C THR A 174 -38.74 15.24 -28.53
N SER A 175 -39.90 15.82 -28.83
CA SER A 175 -41.03 15.29 -29.61
C SER A 175 -41.82 14.09 -29.10
N SER A 176 -43.07 14.36 -28.73
CA SER A 176 -44.18 13.42 -28.94
C SER A 176 -45.49 14.18 -29.16
N GLU A 177 -45.97 14.05 -30.40
CA GLU A 177 -47.37 13.93 -30.84
C GLU A 177 -48.40 15.02 -30.48
N SER A 178 -48.68 15.80 -31.52
CA SER A 178 -49.96 16.42 -31.84
C SER A 178 -51.11 15.42 -31.83
N ASP A 179 -52.12 15.68 -31.00
CA ASP A 179 -53.48 15.17 -31.22
C ASP A 179 -54.47 16.19 -30.62
N ASP A 180 -54.99 17.09 -31.46
CA ASP A 180 -56.19 17.87 -31.17
C ASP A 180 -57.20 17.62 -32.29
N SER A 181 -58.22 16.83 -31.96
CA SER A 181 -59.35 16.52 -32.82
C SER A 181 -60.57 17.34 -32.40
N SER A 182 -60.93 18.29 -33.26
CA SER A 182 -62.29 18.64 -33.70
C SER A 182 -63.37 19.07 -32.68
N ALA A 183 -63.88 20.30 -32.82
CA ALA A 183 -65.32 20.59 -32.93
C ALA A 183 -65.66 22.03 -33.41
N GLN A 184 -66.36 22.09 -34.56
CA GLN A 184 -67.44 23.00 -34.98
C GLN A 184 -67.16 24.50 -35.27
N GLN A 185 -67.26 24.94 -36.53
CA GLN A 185 -68.49 25.41 -37.26
C GLN A 185 -68.72 26.92 -37.02
N GLN A 186 -68.58 27.81 -38.01
CA GLN A 186 -69.64 28.12 -38.98
C GLN A 186 -69.11 28.90 -40.21
N LYS A 187 -69.55 28.45 -41.39
CA LYS A 187 -69.66 29.23 -42.63
C LYS A 187 -70.76 30.29 -42.49
N ALA A 188 -70.57 31.46 -43.08
CA ALA A 188 -71.53 32.03 -44.03
C ALA A 188 -70.89 33.19 -44.81
N ALA A 189 -70.71 32.98 -46.12
CA ALA A 189 -70.56 34.03 -47.10
C ALA A 189 -71.96 34.52 -47.48
N ALA A 190 -72.15 35.83 -47.61
CA ALA A 190 -73.11 36.42 -48.53
C ALA A 190 -72.69 37.88 -48.80
N LEU A 191 -72.60 38.18 -50.10
CA LEU A 191 -72.75 39.46 -50.79
C LEU A 191 -72.98 40.72 -49.94
#